data_AF-A0A6N8TXM8-F1
#
_entry.id   AF-A0A6N8TXM8-F1
#
_cell.length_a   1.000
_cell.length_b   1.000
_cell.length_c   1.000
_cell.angle_alpha   90.00
_cell.angle_beta   90.00
_cell.angle_gamma   90.00
#
_symmetry.space_group_name_H-M   'P 1'
#
loop_
_entity.id
_entity.type
_entity.pdbx_description
1 polymer ?
#
loop_
_entity_poly.entity_id
_entity_poly.type
_entity_poly.pdbx_seq_one_letter_code
_entity_poly.pdbx_strand_id
1 'polypeptide(L)'
;MMNIKISKVEESGQEVLVKSNTYEDDKAVELYSRLTDEYADQTLPFFDEGEKLIRLDIMPEDDVADENKEQKECYFEYSDALLDELSAHI
;
A
#
# COMPACT_ATOMS: atom_id res chain seq x y z
N MET A 1 15.62 -2.36 -6.88
CA MET A 1 15.06 -2.33 -5.52
C MET A 1 13.74 -1.58 -5.59
N MET A 2 12.77 -1.99 -4.79
CA MET A 2 11.43 -1.41 -4.75
C MET A 2 11.07 -1.01 -3.32
N ASN A 3 10.38 0.11 -3.20
CA ASN A 3 9.76 0.57 -1.97
C ASN A 3 8.35 0.01 -1.86
N ILE A 4 8.00 -0.48 -0.68
CA ILE A 4 6.60 -0.70 -0.30
C ILE A 4 6.23 0.32 0.77
N LYS A 5 5.13 1.04 0.53
CA LYS A 5 4.63 2.11 1.41
C LYS A 5 3.23 1.74 1.89
N ILE A 6 3.00 1.95 3.19
CA ILE A 6 1.66 1.98 3.77
C ILE A 6 1.37 3.41 4.15
N SER A 7 0.27 3.93 3.61
CA SER A 7 -0.28 5.23 3.94
C SER A 7 -1.70 5.06 4.47
N LYS A 8 -2.11 5.96 5.35
CA LYS A 8 -3.49 6.13 5.76
C LYS A 8 -4.10 7.27 4.97
N VAL A 9 -5.27 7.06 4.37
CA VAL A 9 -6.06 8.12 3.75
C VAL A 9 -7.14 8.53 4.75
N GLU A 10 -7.12 9.79 5.17
CA GLU A 10 -8.14 10.37 6.04
C GLU A 10 -9.41 10.74 5.26
N GLU A 11 -10.51 10.97 5.96
CA GLU A 11 -11.81 11.38 5.41
C GLU A 11 -11.71 12.65 4.54
N SER A 12 -10.71 13.50 4.81
CA SER A 12 -10.44 14.71 4.02
C SER A 12 -9.74 14.43 2.67
N GLY A 13 -9.46 13.16 2.36
CA GLY A 13 -8.61 12.76 1.22
C GLY A 13 -7.12 13.00 1.47
N GLN A 14 -6.73 13.37 2.69
CA GLN A 14 -5.34 13.59 3.05
C GLN A 14 -4.64 12.24 3.26
N GLU A 15 -3.60 12.00 2.48
CA GLU A 15 -2.71 10.84 2.67
C GLU A 15 -1.64 11.14 3.73
N VAL A 16 -1.47 10.22 4.68
CA VAL A 16 -0.47 10.25 5.74
C VAL A 16 0.35 8.98 5.67
N LEU A 17 1.64 9.10 5.36
CA LEU A 17 2.56 7.96 5.33
C LEU A 17 2.69 7.37 6.74
N VAL A 18 2.44 6.06 6.87
CA VAL A 18 2.57 5.31 8.13
C VAL A 18 3.90 4.59 8.19
N LYS A 19 4.25 3.86 7.13
CA LYS A 19 5.51 3.12 7.04
C LYS A 19 5.98 3.01 5.59
N SER A 20 7.29 2.99 5.40
CA SER A 20 7.93 2.77 4.11
C SER A 20 9.20 1.95 4.33
N ASN A 21 9.37 0.86 3.58
CA ASN A 21 10.59 0.08 3.59
C ASN A 21 10.99 -0.32 2.17
N THR A 22 12.29 -0.53 1.98
CA THR A 22 12.89 -0.84 0.68
C THR A 22 13.36 -2.28 0.66
N TYR A 23 13.03 -2.97 -0.42
CA TYR A 23 13.23 -4.39 -0.62
C TYR A 23 13.90 -4.67 -1.97
N GLU A 24 14.51 -5.86 -2.09
CA GLU A 24 14.89 -6.40 -3.41
C GLU A 24 13.63 -6.61 -4.26
N ASP A 25 13.71 -6.38 -5.57
CA ASP A 25 12.54 -6.31 -6.47
C ASP A 25 11.64 -7.55 -6.38
N ASP A 26 12.20 -8.77 -6.48
CA ASP A 26 11.44 -10.01 -6.37
C ASP A 26 10.73 -10.15 -5.01
N LYS A 27 11.41 -9.79 -3.92
CA LYS A 27 10.85 -9.84 -2.56
C LYS A 27 9.76 -8.81 -2.36
N ALA A 28 9.92 -7.63 -2.95
CA ALA A 28 8.93 -6.57 -2.85
C ALA A 28 7.63 -7.00 -3.54
N VAL A 29 7.73 -7.52 -4.76
CA VAL A 29 6.58 -8.01 -5.52
C VAL A 29 5.90 -9.18 -4.80
N GLU A 30 6.68 -10.15 -4.30
CA GLU A 30 6.14 -11.28 -3.53
C GLU A 30 5.42 -10.82 -2.25
N LEU A 31 6.03 -9.91 -1.48
CA LEU A 31 5.44 -9.38 -0.25
C LEU A 31 4.15 -8.60 -0.54
N TYR A 32 4.18 -7.71 -1.53
CA TYR A 32 3.00 -6.94 -1.94
C TYR A 32 1.88 -7.87 -2.38
N SER A 33 2.16 -8.80 -3.30
CA SER A 33 1.15 -9.75 -3.79
C SER A 33 0.58 -10.61 -2.66
N ARG A 34 1.42 -11.07 -1.73
CA ARG A 34 0.97 -11.83 -0.57
C ARG A 34 0.04 -10.99 0.31
N LEU A 35 0.39 -9.76 0.65
CA LEU A 35 -0.45 -8.90 1.49
C LEU A 35 -1.78 -8.59 0.79
N THR A 36 -1.76 -8.29 -0.51
CA THR A 36 -3.01 -8.03 -1.25
C THR A 36 -3.91 -9.26 -1.38
N ASP A 37 -3.34 -10.47 -1.44
CA ASP A 37 -4.09 -11.73 -1.53
C ASP A 37 -4.64 -12.15 -0.16
N GLU A 38 -3.81 -12.08 0.88
CA GLU A 38 -4.16 -12.43 2.27
C GLU A 38 -5.30 -11.55 2.80
N TYR A 39 -5.30 -10.26 2.41
CA TYR A 39 -6.32 -9.29 2.80
C TYR A 39 -7.28 -8.93 1.66
N ALA A 40 -7.41 -9.79 0.63
CA ALA A 40 -8.28 -9.55 -0.53
C ALA A 40 -9.73 -9.25 -0.14
N ASP A 41 -10.27 -9.91 0.88
CA ASP A 41 -11.63 -9.66 1.39
C ASP A 41 -11.84 -8.24 1.95
N GLN A 42 -10.75 -7.57 2.35
CA GLN A 42 -10.76 -6.18 2.86
C GLN A 42 -10.36 -5.17 1.80
N THR A 43 -10.04 -5.61 0.57
CA THR A 43 -9.69 -4.70 -0.53
C THR A 43 -10.92 -3.98 -1.05
N LEU A 44 -10.77 -2.68 -1.29
CA LEU A 44 -11.82 -1.81 -1.78
C LEU A 44 -11.54 -1.43 -3.24
N PRO A 45 -12.24 -2.02 -4.23
CA PRO A 45 -12.11 -1.62 -5.62
C PRO A 45 -12.73 -0.24 -5.89
N PHE A 46 -13.67 0.20 -5.04
CA PHE A 46 -14.31 1.51 -5.05
C PHE A 46 -14.56 1.94 -3.60
N PHE A 47 -14.47 3.23 -3.32
CA PHE A 47 -14.74 3.84 -2.02
C PHE A 47 -15.40 5.21 -2.20
N ASP A 48 -16.16 5.65 -1.21
CA ASP A 48 -16.83 6.94 -1.23
C ASP A 48 -15.90 8.07 -0.75
N GLU A 49 -16.16 9.29 -1.24
CA GLU A 49 -15.47 10.48 -0.74
C GLU A 49 -15.87 10.72 0.72
N GLY A 50 -14.88 10.86 1.61
CA GLY A 50 -15.13 10.99 3.05
C GLY A 50 -14.83 9.74 3.87
N GLU A 51 -14.44 8.63 3.25
CA GLU A 51 -14.06 7.41 3.98
C GLU A 51 -12.59 7.38 4.37
N LYS A 52 -12.27 6.75 5.50
CA LYS A 52 -10.89 6.43 5.87
C LYS A 52 -10.49 5.14 5.18
N LEU A 53 -9.26 5.10 4.66
CA LEU A 53 -8.73 3.96 3.93
C LEU A 53 -7.29 3.68 4.33
N ILE A 54 -6.84 2.46 4.09
CA ILE A 54 -5.43 2.10 4.11
C ILE A 54 -4.98 1.93 2.66
N ARG A 55 -3.88 2.58 2.30
CA ARG A 55 -3.29 2.51 0.96
C ARG A 55 -1.95 1.80 1.05
N LEU A 56 -1.78 0.77 0.22
CA LEU A 56 -0.54 0.03 0.05
C LEU A 56 0.00 0.28 -1.36
N ASP A 57 1.20 0.82 -1.47
CA ASP A 57 1.86 1.07 -2.74
C ASP A 57 3.14 0.25 -2.85
N ILE A 58 3.39 -0.29 -4.03
CA ILE A 58 4.72 -0.78 -4.44
C ILE A 58 5.22 0.09 -5.58
N MET A 59 6.45 0.59 -5.46
CA MET A 59 7.05 1.49 -6.43
C MET A 59 8.57 1.29 -6.50
N PRO A 60 9.25 1.59 -7.61
CA PRO A 60 10.70 1.54 -7.67
C PRO A 60 11.36 2.48 -6.65
N GLU A 61 12.58 2.14 -6.20
CA GLU A 61 13.35 2.97 -5.25
C GLU A 61 13.66 4.36 -5.81
N ASP A 62 13.94 4.41 -7.12
CA ASP A 62 14.26 5.62 -7.86
C ASP A 62 12.99 6.24 -8.47
N ASP A 63 12.66 7.45 -8.03
CA ASP A 63 11.57 8.32 -8.51
C ASP A 63 11.82 8.84 -9.96
N VAL A 64 12.82 8.31 -10.68
CA VAL A 64 13.02 8.63 -12.10
C VAL A 64 11.95 7.93 -12.90
N ALA A 65 10.83 8.64 -13.05
CA ALA A 65 9.92 8.77 -14.20
C ALA A 65 10.16 7.84 -15.39
N ASP A 66 10.21 6.53 -15.15
CA ASP A 66 10.07 5.52 -16.18
C ASP A 66 8.65 5.03 -16.05
N GLU A 67 7.75 5.57 -16.88
CA GLU A 67 6.31 5.29 -16.92
C GLU A 67 5.96 3.80 -17.16
N ASN A 68 6.97 2.91 -17.17
CA ASN A 68 6.88 1.46 -17.38
C ASN A 68 7.28 0.61 -16.16
N LYS A 69 7.71 1.19 -15.03
CA LYS A 69 8.02 0.38 -13.84
C LYS A 69 6.76 0.12 -13.01
N GLU A 70 6.66 -1.09 -12.46
CA GLU A 70 5.49 -1.68 -11.79
C GLU A 70 5.03 -0.89 -10.54
N GLN A 71 4.47 0.30 -10.75
CA GLN A 71 3.74 1.00 -9.71
C GLN A 71 2.35 0.35 -9.59
N LYS A 72 2.06 -0.24 -8.43
CA LYS A 72 0.75 -0.80 -8.11
C LYS A 72 0.29 -0.20 -6.80
N GLU A 73 -1.00 0.12 -6.74
CA GLU A 73 -1.68 0.64 -5.56
C GLU A 73 -2.84 -0.28 -5.21
N CYS A 74 -3.03 -0.53 -3.91
CA CYS A 74 -4.15 -1.29 -3.38
C CYS A 74 -4.74 -0.53 -2.20
N TYR A 75 -6.08 -0.46 -2.16
CA TYR A 75 -6.82 0.19 -1.10
C TYR A 75 -7.54 -0.85 -0.27
N PHE A 76 -7.51 -0.67 1.04
CA PHE A 76 -8.21 -1.51 2.01
C PHE A 76 -9.15 -0.67 2.87
N GLU A 77 -10.20 -1.31 3.37
CA GLU A 77 -11.04 -0.74 4.42
C GLU A 77 -10.18 -0.35 5.63
N TYR A 78 -10.42 0.84 6.18
CA TYR A 78 -9.68 1.27 7.36
C TYR A 78 -10.10 0.49 8.59
N SER A 79 -9.13 -0.22 9.16
CA SER A 79 -9.19 -0.81 10.49
C SER A 79 -7.86 -0.60 11.17
N ASP A 80 -7.85 -0.11 12.41
CA ASP A 80 -6.61 0.04 13.18
C ASP A 80 -5.87 -1.29 13.32
N ALA A 81 -6.60 -2.41 13.39
CA ALA A 81 -6.00 -3.75 13.43
C ALA A 81 -5.30 -4.08 12.11
N LEU A 82 -5.95 -3.84 10.97
CA LEU A 82 -5.34 -4.11 9.67
C LEU A 82 -4.12 -3.21 9.42
N LEU A 83 -4.21 -1.93 9.81
CA LEU A 83 -3.10 -0.99 9.65
C LEU A 83 -1.87 -1.44 10.44
N ASP A 84 -2.06 -1.90 11.68
CA ASP A 84 -0.95 -2.40 12.52
C ASP A 84 -0.35 -3.68 11.94
N GLU A 85 -1.19 -4.64 11.51
CA GLU A 85 -0.74 -5.91 10.90
C GLU A 85 0.05 -5.67 9.62
N LEU A 86 -0.48 -4.87 8.67
CA LEU A 86 0.24 -4.50 7.45
C LEU A 86 1.56 -3.80 7.79
N SER A 87 1.54 -2.87 8.76
CA SER A 87 2.74 -2.15 9.19
C SER A 87 3.75 -3.03 9.92
N ALA A 88 3.34 -4.15 10.51
CA ALA A 88 4.24 -5.12 11.14
C ALA A 88 4.93 -6.02 10.11
N HIS A 89 4.27 -6.29 8.98
CA HIS A 89 4.80 -7.10 7.90
C HIS A 89 5.73 -6.36 6.93
N ILE A 90 5.67 -5.04 6.93
CA ILE A 90 6.54 -4.16 6.15
C ILE A 90 7.68 -3.64 7.00
#